data_AF-A0A7N2RCH9-F1
#
_entry.id   AF-A0A7N2RCH9-F1
#
_cell.length_a   1.000
_cell.length_b   1.000
_cell.length_c   1.000
_cell.angle_alpha   90.00
_cell.angle_beta   90.00
_cell.angle_gamma   90.00
#
_symmetry.space_group_name_H-M   'P 1'
#
loop_
_entity.id
_entity.type
_entity.pdbx_description
1 polymer ?
#
loop_
_entity_poly.entity_id
_entity_poly.type
_entity_poly.pdbx_seq_one_letter_code
_entity_poly.pdbx_strand_id
1 'polypeptide(L)'
;MLQLAAHDILGCCVQCLVLGAAIYKTWRDSHRVGREFSYVIKKEKKKVFLCRLWDIISVRAGLKKVPWDGYLNYSRHSPKHRDRKTEKFFFLNCTTGQLHVGTVNLATEGEMIPCVPNALISSVHDSNGDQQQDAMLLWLEEHACRLENGMIKLREERGTRSISLFPEEPPFCSTAITNGVKVRASAVFVPEIADLQNENAKYTSSYSIRMSLQREGCIINGIPFSSCQLKWRHWIIRANDHVESDFNGEAVIGKYPLLLPGEREFVYESCTPLPTSLGSIEGSFTFVPGRLADPKGAPFEVEVARFPLQLPDYIF
;
A
#
# COMPACT_ATOMS: atom_id res chain seq x y z
N MET A 1 33.88 14.74 -9.86
CA MET A 1 32.42 14.93 -9.78
C MET A 1 31.61 13.90 -10.58
N LEU A 2 32.23 12.83 -11.09
CA LEU A 2 31.57 11.67 -11.75
C LEU A 2 31.94 10.32 -11.11
N GLN A 3 32.67 10.36 -9.98
CA GLN A 3 33.09 9.19 -9.20
C GLN A 3 32.32 9.02 -7.87
N LEU A 4 31.59 10.06 -7.44
CA LEU A 4 30.71 10.01 -6.27
C LEU A 4 29.33 9.41 -6.61
N ALA A 5 28.81 9.65 -7.82
CA ALA A 5 27.55 9.06 -8.28
C ALA A 5 27.63 7.54 -8.55
N ALA A 6 28.81 7.01 -8.87
CA ALA A 6 29.01 5.57 -9.05
C ALA A 6 28.99 4.82 -7.69
N HIS A 7 29.37 5.49 -6.60
CA HIS A 7 29.34 4.92 -5.25
C HIS A 7 27.91 4.86 -4.68
N ASP A 8 27.02 5.78 -5.10
CA ASP A 8 25.60 5.79 -4.73
C ASP A 8 24.77 4.77 -5.53
N ILE A 9 25.12 4.53 -6.81
CA ILE A 9 24.48 3.49 -7.65
C ILE A 9 24.90 2.07 -7.18
N LEU A 10 26.17 1.88 -6.78
CA LEU A 10 26.62 0.65 -6.12
C LEU A 10 26.01 0.50 -4.71
N GLY A 11 25.75 1.60 -4.00
CA GLY A 11 25.03 1.62 -2.72
C GLY A 11 23.57 1.15 -2.83
N CYS A 12 22.82 1.66 -3.83
CA CYS A 12 21.46 1.21 -4.13
C CYS A 12 21.39 -0.25 -4.60
N CYS A 13 22.34 -0.71 -5.43
CA CYS A 13 22.42 -2.12 -5.83
C CYS A 13 22.77 -3.05 -4.65
N VAL A 14 23.64 -2.62 -3.72
CA VAL A 14 23.93 -3.38 -2.50
C VAL A 14 22.73 -3.35 -1.54
N GLN A 15 21.90 -2.30 -1.52
CA GLN A 15 20.65 -2.27 -0.73
C GLN A 15 19.54 -3.14 -1.33
N CYS A 16 19.43 -3.25 -2.65
CA CYS A 16 18.60 -4.28 -3.30
C CYS A 16 19.11 -5.70 -3.00
N LEU A 17 20.43 -5.91 -2.91
CA LEU A 17 21.03 -7.16 -2.43
C LEU A 17 20.81 -7.38 -0.93
N VAL A 18 20.70 -6.34 -0.10
CA VAL A 18 20.33 -6.44 1.32
C VAL A 18 18.83 -6.74 1.49
N LEU A 19 17.96 -6.33 0.57
CA LEU A 19 16.59 -6.87 0.48
C LEU A 19 16.57 -8.37 0.18
N GLY A 20 17.62 -8.91 -0.46
CA GLY A 20 17.82 -10.36 -0.60
C GLY A 20 18.51 -11.03 0.60
N ALA A 21 19.49 -10.39 1.23
CA ALA A 21 20.31 -10.98 2.29
C ALA A 21 19.73 -10.81 3.71
N ALA A 22 18.92 -9.77 3.96
CA ALA A 22 18.22 -9.58 5.24
C ALA A 22 17.15 -10.66 5.51
N ILE A 23 16.76 -11.41 4.47
CA ILE A 23 15.84 -12.55 4.57
C ILE A 23 16.57 -13.79 5.16
N TYR A 24 17.90 -13.85 5.12
CA TYR A 24 18.66 -15.03 5.56
C TYR A 24 18.93 -15.09 7.09
N LYS A 25 18.84 -13.97 7.82
CA LYS A 25 19.16 -13.95 9.26
C LYS A 25 17.95 -14.22 10.16
N THR A 26 16.73 -13.95 9.70
CA THR A 26 15.50 -14.12 10.49
C THR A 26 14.94 -15.55 10.48
N TRP A 27 15.52 -16.44 9.66
CA TRP A 27 15.06 -17.83 9.53
C TRP A 27 15.70 -18.81 10.53
N ARG A 28 16.83 -18.45 11.17
CA ARG A 28 17.55 -19.39 12.06
C ARG A 28 16.93 -19.53 13.46
N ASP A 29 16.13 -18.57 13.93
CA ASP A 29 15.75 -18.51 15.36
C ASP A 29 14.28 -18.83 15.69
N SER A 30 13.40 -19.06 14.71
CA SER A 30 11.97 -19.31 14.99
C SER A 30 11.51 -20.73 14.66
N HIS A 31 12.10 -21.72 15.33
CA HIS A 31 11.50 -23.05 15.47
C HIS A 31 10.75 -23.14 16.81
N ARG A 32 9.49 -22.68 16.84
CA ARG A 32 8.42 -23.30 17.67
C ARG A 32 7.06 -22.64 17.42
N VAL A 33 6.12 -23.50 16.99
CA VAL A 33 4.65 -23.37 17.03
C VAL A 33 3.99 -22.56 15.89
N GLY A 34 3.33 -23.29 14.98
CA GLY A 34 1.99 -22.90 14.50
C GLY A 34 1.82 -22.47 13.03
N ARG A 35 1.99 -23.40 12.08
CA ARG A 35 1.44 -23.42 10.69
C ARG A 35 1.45 -22.09 9.90
N GLU A 36 2.56 -21.85 9.19
CA GLU A 36 2.69 -20.90 8.08
C GLU A 36 2.64 -21.62 6.72
N PHE A 37 1.91 -21.09 5.73
CA PHE A 37 2.06 -21.41 4.30
C PHE A 37 1.84 -20.08 3.52
N SER A 38 2.77 -19.51 2.74
CA SER A 38 3.76 -19.92 1.71
C SER A 38 3.21 -19.95 0.28
N TYR A 39 3.85 -19.17 -0.59
CA TYR A 39 3.56 -18.99 -2.01
C TYR A 39 3.71 -20.29 -2.80
N VAL A 40 2.79 -20.58 -3.73
CA VAL A 40 2.92 -21.71 -4.65
C VAL A 40 3.05 -21.24 -6.09
N ILE A 41 4.29 -20.94 -6.51
CA ILE A 41 4.67 -21.07 -7.92
C ILE A 41 4.88 -22.57 -8.17
N LYS A 42 4.24 -23.17 -9.21
CA LYS A 42 4.43 -24.60 -9.53
C LYS A 42 5.89 -24.89 -9.89
N LYS A 43 6.44 -25.98 -9.33
CA LYS A 43 7.87 -26.34 -9.22
C LYS A 43 8.69 -26.24 -10.52
N GLU A 44 8.11 -26.49 -11.69
CA GLU A 44 8.88 -26.62 -12.94
C GLU A 44 9.15 -25.30 -13.70
N LYS A 45 8.44 -24.20 -13.39
CA LYS A 45 8.69 -22.89 -14.03
C LYS A 45 9.54 -21.92 -13.18
N LYS A 46 9.96 -22.34 -11.97
CA LYS A 46 10.69 -21.52 -10.97
C LYS A 46 12.10 -21.10 -11.39
N LYS A 47 12.86 -22.01 -12.02
CA LYS A 47 14.25 -21.73 -12.42
C LYS A 47 14.32 -20.68 -13.53
N VAL A 48 13.43 -20.76 -14.52
CA VAL A 48 13.47 -19.87 -15.69
C VAL A 48 13.19 -18.41 -15.31
N PHE A 49 12.24 -18.20 -14.40
CA PHE A 49 11.79 -16.88 -13.96
C PHE A 49 12.81 -16.11 -13.12
N LEU A 50 13.34 -16.75 -12.08
CA LEU A 50 14.33 -16.15 -11.20
C LEU A 50 15.67 -15.97 -11.93
N CYS A 51 16.05 -16.90 -12.82
CA CYS A 51 17.21 -16.71 -13.67
C CYS A 51 17.05 -15.52 -14.61
N ARG A 52 15.88 -15.29 -15.23
CA ARG A 52 15.65 -14.14 -16.12
C ARG A 52 15.68 -12.80 -15.37
N LEU A 53 15.01 -12.71 -14.22
CA LEU A 53 15.06 -11.51 -13.38
C LEU A 53 16.50 -11.21 -12.93
N TRP A 54 17.25 -12.25 -12.56
CA TRP A 54 18.65 -12.13 -12.16
C TRP A 54 19.58 -11.82 -13.33
N ASP A 55 19.32 -12.34 -14.52
CA ASP A 55 20.09 -12.06 -15.74
C ASP A 55 19.90 -10.59 -16.16
N ILE A 56 18.67 -10.07 -16.12
CA ILE A 56 18.36 -8.66 -16.43
C ILE A 56 19.06 -7.72 -15.44
N ILE A 57 19.00 -8.04 -14.14
CA ILE A 57 19.66 -7.26 -13.08
C ILE A 57 21.20 -7.36 -13.21
N SER A 58 21.75 -8.54 -13.46
CA SER A 58 23.20 -8.77 -13.54
C SER A 58 23.83 -8.14 -14.77
N VAL A 59 23.15 -8.16 -15.93
CA VAL A 59 23.61 -7.53 -17.18
C VAL A 59 23.58 -6.01 -17.08
N ARG A 60 22.50 -5.43 -16.52
CA ARG A 60 22.40 -3.96 -16.35
C ARG A 60 23.31 -3.41 -15.25
N ALA A 61 23.65 -4.21 -14.23
CA ALA A 61 24.49 -3.78 -13.10
C ALA A 61 25.96 -4.26 -13.13
N GLY A 62 26.37 -5.05 -14.13
CA GLY A 62 27.75 -5.56 -14.25
C GLY A 62 28.20 -6.54 -13.16
N LEU A 63 27.26 -7.26 -12.53
CA LEU A 63 27.53 -8.13 -11.37
C LEU A 63 27.88 -9.58 -11.78
N LYS A 64 28.80 -10.22 -11.05
CA LYS A 64 29.12 -11.66 -11.23
C LYS A 64 28.04 -12.55 -10.59
N LYS A 65 27.60 -13.57 -11.34
CA LYS A 65 26.52 -14.50 -10.97
C LYS A 65 26.84 -15.28 -9.68
N VAL A 66 25.89 -15.30 -8.75
CA VAL A 66 25.85 -16.20 -7.57
C VAL A 66 24.46 -16.84 -7.50
N PRO A 67 24.30 -18.14 -7.16
CA PRO A 67 22.99 -18.81 -7.13
C PRO A 67 22.10 -18.34 -5.98
N TRP A 68 20.76 -18.33 -6.20
CA TRP A 68 19.75 -17.83 -5.25
C TRP A 68 18.77 -18.94 -4.83
N ASP A 69 18.43 -19.03 -3.52
CA ASP A 69 17.69 -20.15 -2.89
C ASP A 69 16.47 -19.69 -2.02
N GLY A 70 15.59 -18.77 -2.46
CA GLY A 70 14.48 -18.29 -1.58
C GLY A 70 13.22 -17.73 -2.24
N TYR A 71 12.13 -17.59 -1.45
CA TYR A 71 10.77 -17.17 -1.83
C TYR A 71 10.42 -15.75 -1.36
N LEU A 72 9.46 -15.08 -2.04
CA LEU A 72 8.82 -13.82 -1.61
C LEU A 72 7.51 -14.11 -0.88
N ASN A 73 7.22 -13.41 0.22
CA ASN A 73 5.93 -13.43 0.94
C ASN A 73 5.34 -12.01 1.06
N TYR A 74 4.03 -11.87 0.87
CA TYR A 74 3.25 -10.62 0.92
C TYR A 74 1.93 -10.99 1.55
N SER A 75 1.58 -10.31 2.64
CA SER A 75 0.35 -10.53 3.39
C SER A 75 -0.23 -9.20 3.79
N ARG A 76 -1.49 -8.96 3.44
CA ARG A 76 -2.26 -7.82 3.90
C ARG A 76 -3.27 -8.28 4.95
N HIS A 77 -3.29 -7.62 6.10
CA HIS A 77 -4.37 -7.81 7.07
C HIS A 77 -5.53 -6.89 6.67
N SER A 78 -6.70 -7.47 6.36
CA SER A 78 -7.92 -6.73 6.09
C SER A 78 -8.66 -6.42 7.40
N PRO A 79 -8.93 -5.14 7.74
CA PRO A 79 -9.69 -4.81 8.93
C PRO A 79 -11.19 -4.72 8.61
N LYS A 80 -11.97 -5.62 9.23
CA LYS A 80 -13.44 -5.74 9.26
C LYS A 80 -14.11 -6.50 8.11
N HIS A 81 -13.72 -7.76 7.94
CA HIS A 81 -14.63 -8.91 7.91
C HIS A 81 -13.90 -10.04 8.67
N ARG A 82 -14.58 -11.14 9.06
CA ARG A 82 -13.93 -12.32 9.67
C ARG A 82 -12.56 -12.58 9.05
N ASP A 83 -11.60 -12.96 9.89
CA ASP A 83 -10.22 -13.43 9.70
C ASP A 83 -9.99 -14.36 8.46
N ARG A 84 -10.42 -13.92 7.29
CA ARG A 84 -10.29 -14.62 6.02
C ARG A 84 -9.19 -13.87 5.30
N LYS A 85 -7.97 -14.38 5.48
CA LYS A 85 -6.81 -13.99 4.69
C LYS A 85 -7.19 -14.19 3.22
N THR A 86 -7.56 -13.12 2.53
CA THR A 86 -7.83 -13.16 1.09
C THR A 86 -6.48 -13.29 0.39
N GLU A 87 -6.29 -14.38 -0.32
CA GLU A 87 -5.09 -14.60 -1.13
C GLU A 87 -5.21 -13.79 -2.42
N LYS A 88 -4.10 -13.17 -2.82
CA LYS A 88 -4.01 -12.41 -4.07
C LYS A 88 -3.21 -13.22 -5.07
N PHE A 89 -3.80 -13.50 -6.23
CA PHE A 89 -3.20 -14.33 -7.27
C PHE A 89 -2.82 -13.50 -8.50
N PHE A 90 -1.60 -13.70 -8.98
CA PHE A 90 -1.10 -13.10 -10.20
C PHE A 90 -0.81 -14.16 -11.27
N PHE A 91 -1.13 -13.84 -12.52
CA PHE A 91 -1.02 -14.72 -13.67
C PHE A 91 -0.29 -14.03 -14.81
N LEU A 92 0.88 -14.55 -15.19
CA LEU A 92 1.61 -14.10 -16.37
C LEU A 92 1.16 -14.90 -17.60
N ASN A 93 0.57 -14.21 -18.57
CA ASN A 93 0.28 -14.78 -19.88
C ASN A 93 1.58 -14.83 -20.70
N CYS A 94 2.15 -16.02 -20.84
CA CYS A 94 3.42 -16.21 -21.56
C CYS A 94 3.32 -15.93 -23.07
N THR A 95 2.12 -15.91 -23.65
CA THR A 95 1.90 -15.63 -25.08
C THR A 95 1.86 -14.14 -25.33
N THR A 96 1.12 -13.39 -24.50
CA THR A 96 0.96 -11.94 -24.68
C THR A 96 1.97 -11.11 -23.90
N GLY A 97 2.67 -11.71 -22.93
CA GLY A 97 3.54 -10.99 -21.99
C GLY A 97 2.79 -10.22 -20.90
N GLN A 98 1.46 -10.28 -20.85
CA GLN A 98 0.64 -9.53 -19.88
C GLN A 98 0.55 -10.21 -18.51
N LEU A 99 0.60 -9.41 -17.45
CA LEU A 99 0.42 -9.80 -16.06
C LEU A 99 -1.02 -9.46 -15.64
N HIS A 100 -1.70 -10.42 -15.03
CA HIS A 100 -3.07 -10.26 -14.55
C HIS A 100 -3.16 -10.54 -13.05
N VAL A 101 -4.13 -9.92 -12.39
CA VAL A 101 -4.50 -10.20 -11.00
C VAL A 101 -5.94 -10.70 -10.95
N GLY A 102 -6.20 -11.73 -10.15
CA GLY A 102 -7.56 -12.27 -9.99
C GLY A 102 -8.45 -11.40 -9.10
N THR A 103 -9.74 -11.37 -9.42
CA THR A 103 -10.78 -10.71 -8.61
C THR A 103 -11.44 -11.69 -7.62
N VAL A 104 -12.49 -11.24 -6.92
CA VAL A 104 -13.30 -12.13 -6.08
C VAL A 104 -13.97 -13.27 -6.88
N ASN A 105 -14.23 -13.04 -8.17
CA ASN A 105 -14.87 -13.99 -9.09
C ASN A 105 -13.87 -14.87 -9.84
N LEU A 106 -12.58 -14.86 -9.47
CA LEU A 106 -11.54 -15.67 -10.12
C LEU A 106 -11.90 -17.18 -10.13
N ALA A 107 -12.39 -17.71 -9.01
CA ALA A 107 -12.64 -19.14 -8.87
C ALA A 107 -13.88 -19.63 -9.63
N THR A 108 -14.87 -18.76 -9.81
CA THR A 108 -16.15 -19.08 -10.44
C THR A 108 -16.16 -18.75 -11.93
N GLU A 109 -15.57 -17.63 -12.32
CA GLU A 109 -15.66 -17.07 -13.67
C GLU A 109 -14.29 -16.89 -14.35
N GLY A 110 -13.19 -17.09 -13.62
CA GLY A 110 -11.85 -16.79 -14.14
C GLY A 110 -11.60 -15.29 -14.32
N GLU A 111 -12.37 -14.43 -13.66
CA GLU A 111 -12.28 -12.98 -13.79
C GLU A 111 -10.92 -12.46 -13.29
N MET A 112 -10.27 -11.66 -14.14
CA MET A 112 -8.93 -11.11 -13.90
C MET A 112 -8.81 -9.70 -14.49
N ILE A 113 -7.91 -8.90 -13.90
CA ILE A 113 -7.63 -7.52 -14.30
C ILE A 113 -6.17 -7.41 -14.78
N PRO A 114 -5.86 -6.75 -15.91
CA PRO A 114 -4.48 -6.50 -16.30
C PRO A 114 -3.78 -5.60 -15.28
N CYS A 115 -2.54 -5.93 -14.93
CA CYS A 115 -1.76 -5.22 -13.91
C CYS A 115 -0.94 -4.06 -14.48
N VAL A 116 -0.77 -4.01 -15.81
CA VAL A 116 0.04 -3.02 -16.52
C VAL A 116 -0.69 -2.62 -17.81
N PRO A 117 -0.61 -1.36 -18.27
CA PRO A 117 -1.22 -0.95 -19.52
C PRO A 117 -0.70 -1.76 -20.72
N ASN A 118 -1.61 -2.33 -21.52
CA ASN A 118 -1.26 -3.16 -22.69
C ASN A 118 -0.34 -2.43 -23.68
N ALA A 119 -0.48 -1.11 -23.80
CA ALA A 119 0.30 -0.29 -24.74
C ALA A 119 1.80 -0.22 -24.41
N LEU A 120 2.20 -0.56 -23.18
CA LEU A 120 3.60 -0.55 -22.74
C LEU A 120 4.33 -1.88 -23.00
N ILE A 121 3.59 -2.94 -23.34
CA ILE A 121 4.15 -4.28 -23.49
C ILE A 121 4.71 -4.43 -24.91
N SER A 122 6.03 -4.66 -25.02
CA SER A 122 6.67 -5.07 -26.27
C SER A 122 6.73 -6.59 -26.35
N SER A 123 6.29 -7.17 -27.46
CA SER A 123 5.99 -8.60 -27.54
C SER A 123 7.23 -9.47 -27.38
N VAL A 124 7.01 -10.70 -26.86
CA VAL A 124 8.02 -11.77 -26.75
C VAL A 124 8.46 -12.30 -28.13
N HIS A 125 7.85 -11.85 -29.21
CA HIS A 125 8.03 -12.39 -30.56
C HIS A 125 8.56 -11.38 -31.60
N ASP A 126 8.78 -10.12 -31.22
CA ASP A 126 9.45 -9.15 -32.08
C ASP A 126 10.95 -9.46 -32.10
N SER A 127 11.34 -10.24 -33.11
CA SER A 127 12.65 -10.91 -33.21
C SER A 127 13.83 -9.96 -33.48
N ASN A 128 13.63 -8.63 -33.35
CA ASN A 128 14.55 -7.61 -33.86
C ASN A 128 14.93 -6.50 -32.86
N GLY A 129 14.78 -6.68 -31.55
CA GLY A 129 15.25 -5.64 -30.61
C GLY A 129 15.61 -6.14 -29.22
N ASP A 130 16.74 -5.67 -28.68
CA ASP A 130 17.25 -5.87 -27.31
C ASP A 130 16.33 -5.30 -26.19
N GLN A 131 15.05 -4.99 -26.50
CA GLN A 131 14.08 -4.35 -25.61
C GLN A 131 12.78 -5.16 -25.51
N GLN A 132 12.90 -6.44 -25.20
CA GLN A 132 11.75 -7.24 -24.76
C GLN A 132 11.33 -6.76 -23.36
N GLN A 133 10.09 -6.27 -23.23
CA GLN A 133 9.58 -5.70 -21.99
C GLN A 133 8.18 -6.25 -21.71
N ASP A 134 8.16 -7.42 -21.05
CA ASP A 134 6.91 -8.01 -20.58
C ASP A 134 6.33 -7.22 -19.39
N ALA A 135 5.03 -7.40 -19.15
CA ALA A 135 4.31 -6.70 -18.08
C ALA A 135 4.87 -7.01 -16.69
N MET A 136 5.49 -8.17 -16.50
CA MET A 136 6.05 -8.48 -15.20
C MET A 136 7.28 -7.63 -14.90
N LEU A 137 8.17 -7.43 -15.89
CA LEU A 137 9.31 -6.54 -15.71
C LEU A 137 8.85 -5.10 -15.45
N LEU A 138 7.90 -4.60 -16.24
CA LEU A 138 7.30 -3.26 -16.04
C LEU A 138 6.70 -3.10 -14.64
N TRP A 139 5.98 -4.13 -14.17
CA TRP A 139 5.37 -4.14 -12.85
C TRP A 139 6.43 -4.05 -11.74
N LEU A 140 7.51 -4.83 -11.82
CA LEU A 140 8.61 -4.78 -10.85
C LEU A 140 9.37 -3.44 -10.89
N GLU A 141 9.65 -2.92 -12.09
CA GLU A 141 10.35 -1.65 -12.30
C GLU A 141 9.55 -0.48 -11.69
N GLU A 142 8.24 -0.43 -11.94
CA GLU A 142 7.37 0.58 -11.34
C GLU A 142 7.31 0.45 -9.81
N HIS A 143 7.26 -0.77 -9.27
CA HIS A 143 7.28 -0.97 -7.82
C HIS A 143 8.56 -0.43 -7.17
N ALA A 144 9.71 -0.72 -7.79
CA ALA A 144 11.00 -0.23 -7.34
C ALA A 144 11.10 1.29 -7.46
N CYS A 145 10.63 1.85 -8.57
CA CYS A 145 10.57 3.30 -8.80
C CYS A 145 9.76 4.02 -7.71
N ARG A 146 8.58 3.49 -7.34
CA ARG A 146 7.74 4.05 -6.26
C ARG A 146 8.39 3.97 -4.88
N LEU A 147 9.20 2.95 -4.62
CA LEU A 147 9.98 2.86 -3.39
C LEU A 147 11.14 3.86 -3.37
N GLU A 148 11.87 3.95 -4.47
CA GLU A 148 13.04 4.82 -4.62
C GLU A 148 12.67 6.30 -4.55
N ASN A 149 11.58 6.70 -5.21
CA ASN A 149 11.09 8.07 -5.20
C ASN A 149 10.28 8.43 -3.93
N GLY A 150 10.06 7.47 -3.03
CA GLY A 150 9.36 7.68 -1.76
C GLY A 150 7.84 7.77 -1.86
N MET A 151 7.23 7.51 -3.02
CA MET A 151 5.78 7.41 -3.19
C MET A 151 5.20 6.33 -2.27
N ILE A 152 5.89 5.21 -2.09
CA ILE A 152 5.56 4.17 -1.10
C ILE A 152 6.74 3.92 -0.18
N LYS A 153 6.49 3.48 1.06
CA LYS A 153 7.53 3.34 2.10
C LYS A 153 7.43 2.01 2.83
N LEU A 154 8.54 1.64 3.48
CA LEU A 154 8.55 0.56 4.45
C LEU A 154 7.77 0.98 5.69
N ARG A 155 6.88 0.10 6.15
CA ARG A 155 6.17 0.22 7.41
C ARG A 155 6.65 -0.89 8.34
N GLU A 156 6.87 -0.54 9.60
CA GLU A 156 7.16 -1.49 10.64
C GLU A 156 5.94 -1.66 11.54
N GLU A 157 5.39 -2.87 11.56
CA GLU A 157 4.25 -3.22 12.40
C GLU A 157 4.58 -4.49 13.18
N ARG A 158 4.46 -4.44 14.52
CA ARG A 158 4.72 -5.57 15.42
C ARG A 158 6.09 -6.25 15.22
N GLY A 159 7.10 -5.48 14.82
CA GLY A 159 8.46 -5.98 14.57
C GLY A 159 8.66 -6.60 13.17
N THR A 160 7.62 -6.61 12.33
CA THR A 160 7.72 -7.01 10.93
C THR A 160 7.80 -5.76 10.06
N ARG A 161 8.79 -5.70 9.16
CA ARG A 161 8.89 -4.67 8.13
C ARG A 161 8.23 -5.16 6.86
N SER A 162 7.33 -4.38 6.30
CA SER A 162 6.66 -4.65 5.03
C SER A 162 6.60 -3.39 4.18
N ILE A 163 6.42 -3.55 2.87
CA ILE A 163 6.17 -2.42 1.98
C ILE A 163 4.71 -2.02 2.14
N SER A 164 4.45 -0.75 2.45
CA SER A 164 3.11 -0.19 2.47
C SER A 164 2.79 0.42 1.12
N LEU A 165 1.79 -0.11 0.41
CA LEU A 165 1.40 0.39 -0.91
C LEU A 165 0.68 1.73 -0.86
N PHE A 166 0.30 2.20 0.33
CA PHE A 166 -0.40 3.45 0.49
C PHE A 166 0.51 4.62 0.10
N PRO A 167 0.09 5.47 -0.85
CA PRO A 167 0.90 6.61 -1.25
C PRO A 167 1.21 7.52 -0.07
N GLU A 168 2.42 8.06 -0.07
CA GLU A 168 2.95 8.95 0.96
C GLU A 168 3.03 10.41 0.50
N GLU A 169 2.97 10.66 -0.80
CA GLU A 169 3.12 12.00 -1.41
C GLU A 169 1.88 12.40 -2.24
N PRO A 170 1.63 13.71 -2.42
CA PRO A 170 0.60 14.21 -3.34
C PRO A 170 0.84 13.77 -4.80
N PRO A 171 -0.21 13.72 -5.65
CA PRO A 171 -1.62 14.03 -5.36
C PRO A 171 -2.39 12.87 -4.70
N PHE A 172 -1.76 11.71 -4.49
CA PHE A 172 -2.43 10.49 -4.01
C PHE A 172 -2.43 10.35 -2.49
N CYS A 173 -1.71 11.23 -1.78
CA CYS A 173 -1.77 11.38 -0.34
C CYS A 173 -2.18 12.82 0.02
N SER A 174 -3.33 12.99 0.67
CA SER A 174 -3.72 14.27 1.24
C SER A 174 -3.09 14.44 2.62
N THR A 175 -2.83 15.69 3.01
CA THR A 175 -2.38 16.05 4.35
C THR A 175 -3.11 17.31 4.79
N ALA A 176 -3.75 17.25 5.96
CA ALA A 176 -4.35 18.39 6.63
C ALA A 176 -3.75 18.54 8.04
N ILE A 177 -3.61 19.78 8.51
CA ILE A 177 -3.21 20.08 9.87
C ILE A 177 -4.23 21.07 10.45
N THR A 178 -4.94 20.63 11.48
CA THR A 178 -5.95 21.46 12.16
C THR A 178 -5.63 21.48 13.64
N ASN A 179 -5.43 22.67 14.20
CA ASN A 179 -5.13 22.86 15.63
C ASN A 179 -4.02 21.93 16.14
N GLY A 180 -2.96 21.70 15.37
CA GLY A 180 -1.82 20.84 15.73
C GLY A 180 -2.01 19.34 15.47
N VAL A 181 -3.22 18.88 15.15
CA VAL A 181 -3.46 17.49 14.72
C VAL A 181 -3.19 17.38 13.23
N LYS A 182 -2.23 16.54 12.85
CA LYS A 182 -1.90 16.21 11.46
C LYS A 182 -2.62 14.93 11.05
N VAL A 183 -3.37 14.99 9.95
CA VAL A 183 -4.02 13.83 9.33
C VAL A 183 -3.47 13.65 7.92
N ARG A 184 -2.96 12.46 7.62
CA ARG A 184 -2.53 12.05 6.27
C ARG A 184 -3.40 10.90 5.78
N ALA A 185 -3.98 11.04 4.60
CA ALA A 185 -4.92 10.07 4.06
C ALA A 185 -4.58 9.69 2.62
N SER A 186 -4.63 8.40 2.31
CA SER A 186 -4.39 7.87 0.97
C SER A 186 -5.08 6.53 0.82
N ALA A 187 -5.31 6.12 -0.42
CA ALA A 187 -6.01 4.89 -0.73
C ALA A 187 -5.29 4.09 -1.81
N VAL A 188 -5.63 2.80 -1.87
CA VAL A 188 -5.19 1.86 -2.91
C VAL A 188 -6.36 0.99 -3.32
N PHE A 189 -6.44 0.69 -4.61
CA PHE A 189 -7.37 -0.29 -5.15
C PHE A 189 -7.04 -1.70 -4.63
N VAL A 190 -8.07 -2.52 -4.39
CA VAL A 190 -7.93 -3.88 -3.84
C VAL A 190 -8.58 -4.87 -4.82
N PRO A 191 -7.84 -5.34 -5.85
CA PRO A 191 -8.41 -6.17 -6.91
C PRO A 191 -8.96 -7.51 -6.39
N GLU A 192 -8.33 -8.13 -5.40
CA GLU A 192 -8.70 -9.45 -4.88
C GLU A 192 -10.10 -9.53 -4.23
N ILE A 193 -10.72 -8.37 -3.98
CA ILE A 193 -12.10 -8.26 -3.45
C ILE A 193 -12.97 -7.33 -4.32
N ALA A 194 -12.47 -6.89 -5.47
CA ALA A 194 -13.28 -6.20 -6.46
C ALA A 194 -14.24 -7.21 -7.10
N ASP A 195 -15.46 -6.76 -7.42
CA ASP A 195 -16.52 -7.55 -8.04
C ASP A 195 -17.02 -6.75 -9.25
N LEU A 196 -16.37 -6.91 -10.40
CA LEU A 196 -16.62 -6.04 -11.55
C LEU A 196 -18.02 -6.22 -12.15
N GLN A 197 -18.71 -7.30 -11.77
CA GLN A 197 -20.10 -7.59 -12.14
C GLN A 197 -21.12 -6.86 -11.25
N ASN A 198 -20.71 -6.40 -10.06
CA ASN A 198 -21.60 -5.72 -9.12
C ASN A 198 -21.68 -4.23 -9.40
N GLU A 199 -22.70 -3.81 -10.15
CA GLU A 199 -22.91 -2.42 -10.57
C GLU A 199 -22.88 -1.38 -9.44
N ASN A 200 -23.23 -1.77 -8.21
CA ASN A 200 -23.25 -0.85 -7.05
C ASN A 200 -21.94 -0.83 -6.25
N ALA A 201 -21.03 -1.76 -6.50
CA ALA A 201 -19.83 -1.98 -5.67
C ALA A 201 -18.66 -2.55 -6.47
N LYS A 202 -18.52 -2.16 -7.75
CA LYS A 202 -17.52 -2.71 -8.69
C LYS A 202 -16.10 -2.67 -8.17
N TYR A 203 -15.72 -1.52 -7.62
CA TYR A 203 -14.36 -1.23 -7.23
C TYR A 203 -14.26 -1.15 -5.72
N THR A 204 -13.41 -1.97 -5.11
CA THR A 204 -13.11 -1.83 -3.68
C THR A 204 -11.76 -1.15 -3.49
N SER A 205 -11.75 -0.06 -2.74
CA SER A 205 -10.52 0.61 -2.31
C SER A 205 -10.32 0.43 -0.82
N SER A 206 -9.08 0.23 -0.40
CA SER A 206 -8.68 0.36 0.99
C SER A 206 -8.01 1.71 1.19
N TYR A 207 -8.35 2.39 2.27
CA TYR A 207 -7.76 3.65 2.65
C TYR A 207 -6.99 3.53 3.97
N SER A 208 -5.92 4.29 4.11
CA SER A 208 -5.10 4.41 5.32
C SER A 208 -5.18 5.83 5.83
N ILE A 209 -5.52 5.96 7.12
CA ILE A 209 -5.50 7.23 7.84
C ILE A 209 -4.37 7.18 8.86
N ARG A 210 -3.47 8.15 8.79
CA ARG A 210 -2.36 8.35 9.72
C ARG A 210 -2.58 9.65 10.48
N MET A 211 -2.64 9.58 11.80
CA MET A 211 -2.86 10.75 12.67
C MET A 211 -1.68 10.93 13.60
N SER A 212 -1.22 12.17 13.75
CA SER A 212 -0.24 12.55 14.77
C SER A 212 -0.58 13.90 15.38
N LEU A 213 -0.04 14.14 16.57
CA LEU A 213 -0.08 15.45 17.21
C LEU A 213 1.31 16.09 17.07
N GLN A 214 1.33 17.34 16.62
CA GLN A 214 2.56 18.13 16.52
C GLN A 214 3.22 18.32 17.88
N ARG A 215 4.53 18.64 17.89
CA ARG A 215 5.34 18.73 19.11
C ARG A 215 4.81 19.79 20.08
N GLU A 216 4.18 20.83 19.53
CA GLU A 216 3.58 21.95 20.24
C GLU A 216 2.24 21.58 20.92
N GLY A 217 1.70 20.39 20.63
CA GLY A 217 0.37 19.97 21.09
C GLY A 217 -0.74 20.50 20.21
N CYS A 218 -1.97 20.49 20.73
CA CYS A 218 -3.11 21.10 20.05
C CYS A 218 -3.45 22.45 20.68
N ILE A 219 -3.84 23.41 19.85
CA ILE A 219 -4.15 24.78 20.30
C ILE A 219 -5.61 25.06 19.99
N ILE A 220 -6.44 25.16 21.03
CA ILE A 220 -7.88 25.42 20.90
C ILE A 220 -8.19 26.77 21.53
N ASN A 221 -8.70 27.70 20.72
CA ASN A 221 -8.98 29.08 21.14
C ASN A 221 -7.78 29.77 21.82
N GLY A 222 -6.57 29.52 21.32
CA GLY A 222 -5.32 30.05 21.87
C GLY A 222 -4.79 29.34 23.12
N ILE A 223 -5.50 28.32 23.63
CA ILE A 223 -5.08 27.52 24.79
C ILE A 223 -4.37 26.26 24.30
N PRO A 224 -3.11 26.02 24.68
CA PRO A 224 -2.38 24.81 24.30
C PRO A 224 -2.75 23.62 25.19
N PHE A 225 -2.82 22.44 24.60
CA PHE A 225 -3.04 21.17 25.28
C PHE A 225 -2.03 20.13 24.81
N SER A 226 -1.46 19.40 25.76
CA SER A 226 -0.42 18.38 25.50
C SER A 226 -1.00 17.01 25.13
N SER A 227 -2.29 16.92 24.84
CA SER A 227 -2.93 15.71 24.31
C SER A 227 -4.34 16.01 23.79
N CYS A 228 -4.81 15.17 22.88
CA CYS A 228 -6.21 15.15 22.48
C CYS A 228 -6.64 13.73 22.11
N GLN A 229 -7.90 13.39 22.39
CA GLN A 229 -8.44 12.07 22.11
C GLN A 229 -9.58 12.15 21.09
N LEU A 230 -9.51 11.29 20.07
CA LEU A 230 -10.55 11.18 19.05
C LEU A 230 -11.86 10.69 19.69
N LYS A 231 -12.97 11.31 19.32
CA LYS A 231 -14.33 10.98 19.75
C LYS A 231 -15.19 10.48 18.58
N TRP A 232 -15.29 11.27 17.51
CA TRP A 232 -16.16 11.00 16.37
C TRP A 232 -15.40 11.08 15.04
N ARG A 233 -15.97 10.45 14.01
CA ARG A 233 -15.60 10.62 12.61
C ARG A 233 -16.83 11.00 11.80
N HIS A 234 -16.62 11.91 10.86
CA HIS A 234 -17.53 12.25 9.78
C HIS A 234 -16.84 11.91 8.46
N TRP A 235 -17.52 11.19 7.58
CA TRP A 235 -17.02 10.81 6.27
C TRP A 235 -18.03 11.17 5.19
N ILE A 236 -17.52 11.78 4.12
CA ILE A 236 -18.22 11.98 2.86
C ILE A 236 -17.45 11.18 1.80
N ILE A 237 -18.11 10.19 1.22
CA ILE A 237 -17.57 9.34 0.17
C ILE A 237 -18.28 9.69 -1.13
N ARG A 238 -17.49 9.94 -2.18
CA ARG A 238 -17.99 10.34 -3.49
C ARG A 238 -17.59 9.36 -4.58
N ALA A 239 -18.50 9.09 -5.51
CA ALA A 239 -18.27 8.42 -6.78
C ALA A 239 -18.50 9.43 -7.91
N ASN A 240 -17.50 9.65 -8.78
CA ASN A 240 -17.57 10.68 -9.84
C ASN A 240 -18.13 12.02 -9.33
N ASP A 241 -17.60 12.51 -8.20
CA ASP A 241 -18.01 13.73 -7.47
C ASP A 241 -19.44 13.74 -6.87
N HIS A 242 -20.27 12.72 -7.11
CA HIS A 242 -21.57 12.56 -6.48
C HIS A 242 -21.43 11.95 -5.08
N VAL A 243 -22.21 12.42 -4.10
CA VAL A 243 -22.19 11.87 -2.73
C VAL A 243 -22.86 10.49 -2.73
N GLU A 244 -22.07 9.45 -2.49
CA GLU A 244 -22.55 8.08 -2.30
C GLU A 244 -22.87 7.78 -0.85
N SER A 245 -22.10 8.36 0.07
CA SER A 245 -22.27 8.14 1.50
C SER A 245 -21.89 9.38 2.29
N ASP A 246 -22.71 9.71 3.28
CA ASP A 246 -22.44 10.67 4.33
C ASP A 246 -22.69 9.97 5.67
N PHE A 247 -21.61 9.71 6.41
CA PHE A 247 -21.66 8.91 7.63
C PHE A 247 -21.03 9.67 8.80
N ASN A 248 -21.74 9.68 9.92
CA ASN A 248 -21.26 10.15 11.21
C ASN A 248 -21.27 9.01 12.23
N GLY A 249 -20.19 8.87 13.02
CA GLY A 249 -20.20 7.93 14.12
C GLY A 249 -18.99 7.97 15.03
N GLU A 250 -19.12 7.33 16.20
CA GLU A 250 -18.07 7.31 17.21
C GLU A 250 -16.89 6.43 16.82
N ALA A 251 -15.72 6.76 17.38
CA ALA A 251 -14.47 6.04 17.21
C ALA A 251 -13.98 5.97 15.75
N VAL A 252 -12.81 5.36 15.58
CA VAL A 252 -12.33 4.83 14.29
C VAL A 252 -12.04 3.35 14.50
N ILE A 253 -12.60 2.47 13.67
CA ILE A 253 -12.47 1.00 13.81
C ILE A 253 -12.77 0.45 15.22
N GLY A 254 -13.59 1.14 16.03
CA GLY A 254 -13.86 0.76 17.43
C GLY A 254 -12.79 1.21 18.43
N LYS A 255 -11.85 2.05 18.02
CA LYS A 255 -10.79 2.66 18.84
C LYS A 255 -10.98 4.18 18.98
N TYR A 256 -10.58 4.69 20.13
CA TYR A 256 -10.55 6.12 20.45
C TYR A 256 -9.10 6.56 20.68
N PRO A 257 -8.29 6.75 19.62
CA PRO A 257 -6.87 7.06 19.76
C PRO A 257 -6.65 8.34 20.55
N LEU A 258 -5.79 8.24 21.58
CA LEU A 258 -5.22 9.38 22.28
C LEU A 258 -3.93 9.75 21.55
N LEU A 259 -3.81 11.01 21.14
CA LEU A 259 -2.61 11.53 20.50
C LEU A 259 -1.81 12.35 21.51
N LEU A 260 -0.51 12.10 21.54
CA LEU A 260 0.47 12.80 22.37
C LEU A 260 1.54 13.44 21.47
N PRO A 261 2.05 14.64 21.82
CA PRO A 261 3.08 15.31 21.05
C PRO A 261 4.33 14.45 20.88
N GLY A 262 4.79 14.30 19.64
CA GLY A 262 6.03 13.57 19.33
C GLY A 262 5.93 12.04 19.41
N GLU A 263 4.76 11.48 19.73
CA GLU A 263 4.53 10.04 19.58
C GLU A 263 4.40 9.62 18.11
N ARG A 264 4.55 8.31 17.86
CA ARG A 264 4.36 7.74 16.52
C ARG A 264 2.94 7.96 16.05
N GLU A 265 2.77 8.04 14.73
CA GLU A 265 1.45 8.15 14.12
C GLU A 265 0.55 6.99 14.54
N PHE A 266 -0.68 7.31 14.94
CA PHE A 266 -1.74 6.32 14.97
C PHE A 266 -2.18 6.04 13.54
N VAL A 267 -2.06 4.78 13.12
CA VAL A 267 -2.44 4.34 11.78
C VAL A 267 -3.60 3.38 11.87
N TYR A 268 -4.63 3.61 11.07
CA TYR A 268 -5.66 2.61 10.81
C TYR A 268 -5.97 2.52 9.33
N GLU A 269 -6.48 1.36 8.95
CA GLU A 269 -6.91 1.08 7.60
C GLU A 269 -8.37 0.64 7.62
N SER A 270 -9.09 0.91 6.54
CA SER A 270 -10.42 0.39 6.29
C SER A 270 -10.65 0.35 4.77
N CYS A 271 -11.86 0.04 4.33
CA CYS A 271 -12.18 -0.08 2.92
C CYS A 271 -13.56 0.50 2.62
N THR A 272 -13.77 0.83 1.35
CA THR A 272 -15.07 1.26 0.83
C THR A 272 -15.24 0.73 -0.59
N PRO A 273 -16.39 0.12 -0.90
CA PRO A 273 -16.77 -0.16 -2.27
C PRO A 273 -17.25 1.12 -2.97
N LEU A 274 -17.05 1.18 -4.28
CA LEU A 274 -17.56 2.22 -5.17
C LEU A 274 -18.12 1.60 -6.45
N PRO A 275 -19.20 2.17 -7.03
CA PRO A 275 -19.70 1.78 -8.34
C PRO A 275 -18.77 2.23 -9.48
N THR A 276 -17.97 3.28 -9.26
CA THR A 276 -17.14 3.93 -10.28
C THR A 276 -15.64 3.74 -10.01
N SER A 277 -14.84 3.79 -11.07
CA SER A 277 -13.37 3.70 -10.98
C SER A 277 -12.70 4.96 -10.42
N LEU A 278 -13.45 6.07 -10.35
CA LEU A 278 -13.03 7.35 -9.81
C LEU A 278 -13.97 7.77 -8.67
N GLY A 279 -13.39 8.18 -7.56
CA GLY A 279 -14.09 8.69 -6.41
C GLY A 279 -13.15 9.44 -5.47
N SER A 280 -13.66 9.82 -4.31
CA SER A 280 -12.86 10.48 -3.28
C SER A 280 -13.48 10.29 -1.90
N ILE A 281 -12.66 10.44 -0.87
CA ILE A 281 -13.10 10.51 0.52
C ILE A 281 -12.63 11.85 1.12
N GLU A 282 -13.51 12.50 1.87
CA GLU A 282 -13.23 13.69 2.67
C GLU A 282 -14.03 13.65 3.98
N GLY A 283 -13.73 14.52 4.94
CA GLY A 283 -14.52 14.60 6.17
C GLY A 283 -13.81 15.28 7.32
N SER A 284 -14.18 14.91 8.54
CA SER A 284 -13.59 15.44 9.76
C SER A 284 -13.54 14.41 10.88
N PHE A 285 -12.65 14.64 11.83
CA PHE A 285 -12.65 13.95 13.12
C PHE A 285 -12.98 14.95 14.22
N THR A 286 -13.81 14.56 15.18
CA THR A 286 -14.00 15.35 16.40
C THR A 286 -13.07 14.83 17.48
N PHE A 287 -12.20 15.71 17.99
CA PHE A 287 -11.31 15.45 19.11
C PHE A 287 -11.77 16.19 20.35
N VAL A 288 -11.38 15.70 21.53
CA VAL A 288 -11.46 16.45 22.78
C VAL A 288 -10.04 16.70 23.32
N PRO A 289 -9.73 17.88 23.86
CA PRO A 289 -8.47 18.11 24.56
C PRO A 289 -8.37 17.22 25.81
N GLY A 290 -7.21 16.63 26.06
CA GLY A 290 -7.04 15.65 27.13
C GLY A 290 -7.57 14.26 26.76
N ARG A 291 -8.28 13.63 27.70
CA ARG A 291 -8.88 12.29 27.54
C ARG A 291 -10.40 12.40 27.49
N LEU A 292 -11.06 11.46 26.81
CA LEU A 292 -12.53 11.38 26.79
C LEU A 292 -13.15 11.26 28.18
N ALA A 293 -12.49 10.54 29.09
CA ALA A 293 -12.95 10.36 30.47
C ALA A 293 -12.74 11.60 31.36
N ASP A 294 -11.85 12.52 30.96
CA ASP A 294 -11.53 13.75 31.69
C ASP A 294 -11.13 14.84 30.67
N PRO A 295 -12.11 15.40 29.93
CA PRO A 295 -11.83 16.41 28.91
C PRO A 295 -11.34 17.71 29.54
N LYS A 296 -10.31 18.32 28.95
CA LYS A 296 -9.73 19.59 29.42
C LYS A 296 -10.27 20.82 28.70
N GLY A 297 -11.12 20.63 27.69
CA GLY A 297 -11.74 21.70 26.93
C GLY A 297 -12.90 21.20 26.07
N ALA A 298 -13.51 22.11 25.32
CA ALA A 298 -14.57 21.78 24.38
C ALA A 298 -14.04 20.89 23.23
N PRO A 299 -14.89 20.02 22.66
CA PRO A 299 -14.53 19.30 21.44
C PRO A 299 -14.18 20.25 20.30
N PHE A 300 -13.30 19.80 19.39
CA PHE A 300 -12.92 20.53 18.20
C PHE A 300 -12.84 19.60 16.99
N GLU A 301 -13.07 20.14 15.81
CA GLU A 301 -12.98 19.39 14.56
C GLU A 301 -11.56 19.45 13.99
N VAL A 302 -11.16 18.35 13.37
CA VAL A 302 -9.90 18.15 12.67
C VAL A 302 -10.24 17.70 11.26
N GLU A 303 -9.76 18.45 10.27
CA GLU A 303 -10.07 18.21 8.86
C GLU A 303 -9.41 16.91 8.37
N VAL A 304 -10.14 16.17 7.53
CA VAL A 304 -9.58 15.18 6.61
C VAL A 304 -9.70 15.74 5.20
N ALA A 305 -8.60 16.32 4.70
CA ALA A 305 -8.54 16.83 3.34
C ALA A 305 -8.87 15.72 2.33
N ARG A 306 -9.63 16.08 1.29
CA ARG A 306 -10.08 15.15 0.24
C ARG A 306 -8.90 14.39 -0.36
N PHE A 307 -9.03 13.07 -0.46
CA PHE A 307 -8.06 12.21 -1.14
C PHE A 307 -8.75 11.30 -2.16
N PRO A 308 -8.07 10.98 -3.28
CA PRO A 308 -8.70 10.26 -4.39
C PRO A 308 -8.83 8.76 -4.08
N LEU A 309 -9.91 8.17 -4.59
CA LEU A 309 -10.11 6.74 -4.79
C LEU A 309 -10.08 6.50 -6.29
N GLN A 310 -9.02 5.87 -6.79
CA GLN A 310 -8.86 5.68 -8.24
C GLN A 310 -8.28 4.33 -8.59
N LEU A 311 -8.69 3.78 -9.72
CA LEU A 311 -8.03 2.66 -10.36
C LEU A 311 -6.67 3.12 -10.91
N PRO A 312 -5.53 2.57 -10.43
CA PRO A 312 -4.21 2.96 -10.92
C PRO A 312 -3.87 2.29 -12.26
N ASP A 313 -2.95 2.88 -13.02
CA ASP A 313 -2.40 2.26 -14.24
C ASP A 313 -1.66 0.95 -13.94
N TYR A 314 -0.98 0.89 -12.79
CA TYR A 314 -0.29 -0.29 -12.29
C TYR A 314 -0.97 -0.84 -11.05
N ILE A 315 -1.35 -2.12 -11.08
CA ILE A 315 -2.06 -2.80 -9.99
C ILE A 315 -1.11 -3.76 -9.27
N PHE A 316 -0.91 -3.52 -7.97
CA PHE A 316 -0.05 -4.28 -7.05
C PHE A 316 -0.88 -4.95 -5.96
#